data_AF-A0A158KKG7-F1
#
_entry.id   AF-A0A158KKG7-F1
#
_cell.length_a   1.000
_cell.length_b   1.000
_cell.length_c   1.000
_cell.angle_alpha   90.00
_cell.angle_beta   90.00
_cell.angle_gamma   90.00
#
_symmetry.space_group_name_H-M   'P 1'
#
loop_
_entity.id
_entity.type
_entity.pdbx_description
1 polymer ?
#
loop_
_entity_poly.entity_id
_entity_poly.type
_entity_poly.pdbx_seq_one_letter_code
_entity_poly.pdbx_strand_id
1 'polypeptide(L)'
;MNIIDGLNGLASIIAILIFASIGYVAVGVNDWLVASVAFTMIGAIGGFAVWNFPSAAVFMGDGGAYFVGFVMAELLVLLISRHPNVSAFYAIVVMYPAFETLFSIYRRKYIRAHPVDAPDGLHLHTLIYKRVGRKGSDFADPQYRTRRNSISAIYLWVLSLVTIVPATFFWHVPYVLVVAALAFVSLYLWLYVAIVRFKTPGWMILPMTSIRPAPRAQRPPPAPDQSH
;
A
#
# COMPACT_ATOMS: atom_id res chain seq x y z
N MET A 1 4.26 -8.93 2.66
CA MET A 1 4.50 -8.15 1.43
C MET A 1 3.63 -8.61 0.28
N ASN A 2 3.56 -9.91 -0.03
CA ASN A 2 2.77 -10.42 -1.17
C ASN A 2 1.30 -9.90 -1.22
N ILE A 3 0.60 -9.94 -0.09
CA ILE A 3 -0.80 -9.50 -0.02
C ILE A 3 -1.01 -8.02 -0.37
N ILE A 4 0.00 -7.15 -0.17
CA ILE A 4 -0.14 -5.71 -0.42
C ILE A 4 0.40 -5.26 -1.78
N ASP A 5 0.86 -6.18 -2.64
CA ASP A 5 1.35 -5.89 -4.00
C ASP A 5 0.22 -5.66 -5.03
N GLY A 6 -1.04 -5.71 -4.60
CA GLY A 6 -2.20 -5.52 -5.48
C GLY A 6 -2.44 -4.07 -5.96
N LEU A 7 -1.68 -3.09 -5.45
CA LEU A 7 -1.77 -1.67 -5.86
C LEU A 7 -0.42 -1.13 -6.36
N ASN A 8 -0.46 -0.34 -7.42
CA ASN A 8 0.70 0.30 -8.04
C ASN A 8 1.44 1.17 -7.01
N GLY A 9 2.70 0.87 -6.75
CA GLY A 9 3.55 1.59 -5.81
C GLY A 9 3.30 1.29 -4.33
N LEU A 10 2.29 0.48 -3.97
CA LEU A 10 1.98 0.24 -2.57
C LEU A 10 3.08 -0.57 -1.86
N ALA A 11 3.38 -1.77 -2.37
CA ALA A 11 4.35 -2.65 -1.76
C ALA A 11 5.77 -2.06 -1.81
N SER A 12 6.16 -1.46 -2.94
CA SER A 12 7.50 -0.90 -3.13
C SER A 12 7.78 0.30 -2.22
N ILE A 13 6.88 1.29 -2.16
CA ILE A 13 7.09 2.48 -1.32
C ILE A 13 7.02 2.13 0.16
N ILE A 14 6.11 1.24 0.58
CA ILE A 14 6.07 0.79 1.98
C ILE A 14 7.34 0.02 2.34
N ALA A 15 7.86 -0.83 1.45
CA ALA A 15 9.13 -1.51 1.68
C ALA A 15 10.29 -0.51 1.86
N ILE A 16 10.38 0.49 0.98
CA ILE A 16 11.40 1.54 1.06
C ILE A 16 11.32 2.28 2.40
N LEU A 17 10.12 2.68 2.84
CA LEU A 17 9.93 3.38 4.12
C LEU A 17 10.34 2.51 5.32
N ILE A 18 10.01 1.22 5.30
CA ILE A 18 10.40 0.28 6.36
C ILE A 18 11.92 0.08 6.37
N PHE A 19 12.54 -0.19 5.22
CA PHE A 19 13.99 -0.35 5.15
C PHE A 19 14.72 0.94 5.52
N ALA A 20 14.16 2.12 5.20
CA ALA A 20 14.73 3.40 5.63
C ALA A 20 14.72 3.54 7.15
N SER A 21 13.61 3.16 7.80
CA SER A 21 13.54 3.11 9.27
C SER A 21 14.56 2.12 9.87
N ILE A 22 14.63 0.90 9.32
CA ILE A 22 15.57 -0.14 9.79
C ILE A 22 17.01 0.34 9.62
N GLY A 23 17.37 0.88 8.45
CA GLY A 23 18.69 1.40 8.17
C GLY A 23 19.07 2.57 9.06
N TYR A 24 18.13 3.51 9.29
CA TYR A 24 18.35 4.65 10.20
C TYR A 24 18.63 4.19 11.63
N VAL A 25 17.81 3.30 12.18
CA VAL A 25 18.01 2.77 13.54
C VAL A 25 19.29 1.95 13.62
N ALA A 26 19.59 1.14 12.61
CA ALA A 26 20.82 0.35 12.53
C ALA A 26 22.08 1.23 12.56
N VAL A 27 22.10 2.36 11.82
CA VAL A 27 23.18 3.36 11.91
C VAL A 27 23.26 3.92 13.34
N GLY A 28 22.13 4.25 13.95
CA GLY A 28 22.07 4.78 15.32
C GLY A 28 22.62 3.83 16.40
N VAL A 29 22.59 2.52 16.16
CA VAL A 29 23.17 1.50 17.06
C VAL A 29 24.47 0.90 16.54
N ASN A 30 25.09 1.49 15.52
CA ASN A 30 26.33 1.04 14.88
C ASN A 30 26.28 -0.39 14.27
N ASP A 31 25.12 -0.87 13.83
CA ASP A 31 24.98 -2.12 13.10
C ASP A 31 25.12 -1.91 11.58
N TRP A 32 26.36 -1.82 11.12
CA TRP A 32 26.66 -1.56 9.71
C TRP A 32 26.23 -2.70 8.77
N LEU A 33 26.13 -3.94 9.28
CA LEU A 33 25.62 -5.05 8.48
C LEU A 33 24.14 -4.84 8.17
N VAL A 34 23.32 -4.59 9.19
CA VAL A 34 21.89 -4.36 8.99
C VAL A 34 21.65 -3.09 8.17
N ALA A 35 22.41 -2.02 8.44
CA ALA A 35 22.29 -0.76 7.72
C ALA A 35 22.61 -0.91 6.22
N SER A 36 23.73 -1.56 5.88
CA SER A 36 24.15 -1.74 4.48
C SER A 36 23.13 -2.55 3.69
N VAL A 37 22.65 -3.69 4.22
CA VAL A 37 21.63 -4.50 3.56
C VAL A 37 20.33 -3.70 3.39
N ALA A 38 19.89 -2.95 4.41
CA ALA A 38 18.70 -2.11 4.31
C ALA A 38 18.82 -1.06 3.19
N PHE A 39 19.95 -0.35 3.10
CA PHE A 39 20.17 0.65 2.04
C PHE A 39 20.32 0.02 0.65
N THR A 40 20.94 -1.16 0.52
CA THR A 40 20.96 -1.91 -0.73
C THR A 40 19.55 -2.30 -1.18
N MET A 41 18.70 -2.75 -0.26
CA MET A 41 17.30 -3.06 -0.55
C MET A 41 16.53 -1.80 -0.98
N ILE A 42 16.78 -0.64 -0.37
CA ILE A 42 16.19 0.63 -0.82
C ILE A 42 16.60 0.95 -2.26
N GLY A 43 17.88 0.79 -2.61
CA GLY A 43 18.36 1.02 -3.97
C GLY A 43 17.70 0.09 -4.99
N ALA A 44 17.66 -1.21 -4.70
CA ALA A 44 17.03 -2.21 -5.57
C ALA A 44 15.52 -1.97 -5.76
N ILE A 45 14.80 -1.73 -4.66
CA ILE A 45 13.35 -1.47 -4.70
C ILE A 45 13.07 -0.10 -5.30
N GLY A 46 13.94 0.90 -5.09
CA GLY A 46 13.84 2.22 -5.70
C GLY A 46 13.93 2.14 -7.23
N GLY A 47 14.88 1.37 -7.76
CA GLY A 47 14.97 1.08 -9.19
C GLY A 47 13.69 0.44 -9.73
N PHE A 48 13.13 -0.54 -9.01
CA PHE A 48 11.84 -1.14 -9.35
C PHE A 48 10.66 -0.15 -9.25
N ALA A 49 10.63 0.71 -8.23
CA ALA A 49 9.52 1.61 -7.94
C ALA A 49 9.28 2.62 -9.07
N VAL A 50 10.33 3.06 -9.76
CA VAL A 50 10.24 3.95 -10.93
C VAL A 50 9.41 3.32 -12.06
N TRP A 51 9.49 2.00 -12.23
CA TRP A 51 8.73 1.26 -13.24
C TRP A 51 7.37 0.76 -12.72
N ASN A 52 7.15 0.81 -11.41
CA ASN A 52 5.93 0.31 -10.77
C ASN A 52 4.91 1.42 -10.46
N PHE A 53 5.36 2.65 -10.18
CA PHE A 53 4.52 3.79 -9.85
C PHE A 53 4.71 4.95 -10.84
N PRO A 54 3.64 5.64 -11.29
CA PRO A 54 2.22 5.41 -10.99
C PRO A 54 1.56 4.38 -11.92
N SER A 55 2.15 4.10 -13.08
CA SER A 55 1.63 3.18 -14.09
C SER A 55 2.50 1.91 -14.09
N ALA A 56 2.03 0.83 -13.46
CA ALA A 56 2.81 -0.39 -13.31
C ALA A 56 3.19 -1.02 -14.67
N ALA A 57 4.41 -0.73 -15.12
CA ALA A 57 5.04 -1.35 -16.28
C ALA A 57 5.71 -2.67 -15.89
N VAL A 58 6.14 -2.80 -14.62
CA VAL A 58 6.71 -4.01 -14.05
C VAL A 58 6.02 -4.31 -12.71
N PHE A 59 5.69 -5.59 -12.49
CA PHE A 59 5.11 -6.10 -11.25
C PHE A 59 6.17 -6.84 -10.43
N MET A 60 6.05 -6.78 -9.10
CA MET A 60 7.03 -7.41 -8.21
C MET A 60 6.89 -8.95 -8.25
N GLY A 61 5.65 -9.43 -8.39
CA GLY A 61 5.33 -10.85 -8.42
C GLY A 61 5.59 -11.54 -7.07
N ASP A 62 5.17 -12.80 -6.98
CA ASP A 62 5.27 -13.56 -5.72
C ASP A 62 6.72 -13.71 -5.24
N GLY A 63 7.64 -14.02 -6.16
CA GLY A 63 9.06 -14.23 -5.84
C GLY A 63 9.70 -12.98 -5.23
N GLY A 64 9.50 -11.81 -5.84
CA GLY A 64 10.02 -10.55 -5.33
C GLY A 64 9.39 -10.18 -3.98
N ALA A 65 8.07 -10.37 -3.84
CA ALA A 65 7.36 -10.02 -2.62
C ALA A 65 7.75 -10.93 -1.44
N TYR A 66 7.96 -12.23 -1.65
CA TYR A 66 8.46 -13.13 -0.62
C TYR A 66 9.90 -12.83 -0.24
N PHE A 67 10.77 -12.59 -1.23
CA PHE A 67 12.17 -12.23 -0.97
C PHE A 67 12.27 -10.94 -0.13
N VAL A 68 11.57 -9.87 -0.54
CA VAL A 68 11.53 -8.60 0.19
C VAL A 68 11.00 -8.80 1.62
N GLY A 69 9.92 -9.58 1.77
CA GLY A 69 9.36 -9.89 3.09
C GLY A 69 10.32 -10.68 3.99
N PHE A 70 11.04 -11.65 3.43
CA PHE A 70 12.03 -12.44 4.15
C PHE A 70 13.20 -11.57 4.63
N VAL A 71 13.83 -10.81 3.74
CA VAL A 71 14.96 -9.93 4.09
C VAL A 71 14.52 -8.91 5.15
N MET A 72 13.33 -8.32 4.99
CA MET A 72 12.77 -7.38 5.96
C MET A 72 12.60 -8.01 7.36
N ALA A 73 12.05 -9.22 7.43
CA ALA A 73 11.86 -9.93 8.70
C ALA A 73 13.20 -10.29 9.36
N GLU A 74 14.17 -10.77 8.57
CA GLU A 74 15.51 -11.11 9.05
C GLU A 74 16.21 -9.89 9.64
N LEU A 75 16.25 -8.76 8.91
CA LEU A 75 16.88 -7.53 9.41
C LEU A 75 16.23 -7.03 10.70
N LEU A 76 14.91 -7.14 10.81
CA LEU A 76 14.17 -6.74 12.00
C LEU A 76 14.55 -7.60 13.21
N VAL A 77 14.61 -8.93 13.03
CA VAL A 77 15.01 -9.87 14.09
C VAL A 77 16.46 -9.64 14.50
N LEU A 78 17.37 -9.50 13.54
CA LEU A 78 18.78 -9.22 13.83
C LEU A 78 18.95 -7.92 14.61
N LEU A 79 18.29 -6.83 14.19
CA LEU A 79 18.41 -5.54 14.84
C LEU A 79 17.88 -5.56 16.29
N ILE A 80 16.73 -6.19 16.52
CA ILE A 80 16.14 -6.29 17.87
C ILE A 80 16.94 -7.24 18.76
N SER A 81 17.39 -8.38 18.24
CA SER A 81 18.08 -9.41 19.04
C SER A 81 19.51 -9.03 19.41
N ARG A 82 20.23 -8.33 18.53
CA ARG A 82 21.63 -7.92 18.78
C ARG A 82 21.76 -6.69 19.65
N HIS A 83 20.72 -5.86 19.72
CA HIS A 83 20.77 -4.54 20.37
C HIS A 83 19.70 -4.41 21.45
N PRO A 84 20.02 -4.67 22.74
CA PRO A 84 19.06 -4.58 23.85
C PRO A 84 18.42 -3.19 24.03
N ASN A 85 19.08 -2.13 23.52
CA ASN A 85 18.57 -0.76 23.54
C ASN A 85 17.46 -0.51 22.50
N VAL A 86 17.29 -1.41 21.52
CA VAL A 86 16.17 -1.39 20.58
C VAL A 86 15.02 -2.16 21.22
N SER A 87 13.89 -1.49 21.43
CA SER A 87 12.72 -2.13 22.02
C SER A 87 12.22 -3.28 21.14
N ALA A 88 11.79 -4.38 21.73
CA ALA A 88 11.08 -5.43 21.01
C ALA A 88 9.81 -4.90 20.29
N PHE A 89 9.20 -3.83 20.81
CA PHE A 89 8.08 -3.15 20.15
C PHE A 89 8.46 -2.41 18.88
N TYR A 90 9.75 -2.26 18.54
CA TYR A 90 10.19 -1.69 17.26
C TYR A 90 9.61 -2.46 16.05
N ALA A 91 9.25 -3.73 16.24
CA ALA A 91 8.59 -4.55 15.22
C ALA A 91 7.29 -3.95 14.65
N ILE A 92 6.68 -2.94 15.31
CA ILE A 92 5.53 -2.22 14.75
C ILE A 92 5.84 -1.47 13.45
N VAL A 93 7.12 -1.28 13.09
CA VAL A 93 7.50 -0.67 11.81
C VAL A 93 6.90 -1.45 10.62
N VAL A 94 6.73 -2.77 10.75
CA VAL A 94 6.08 -3.63 9.73
C VAL A 94 4.58 -3.84 9.99
N MET A 95 3.95 -3.04 10.86
CA MET A 95 2.57 -3.26 11.31
C MET A 95 1.58 -3.30 10.15
N TYR A 96 1.69 -2.41 9.16
CA TYR A 96 0.74 -2.40 8.03
C TYR A 96 0.68 -3.72 7.25
N PRO A 97 1.77 -4.23 6.65
CA PRO A 97 1.72 -5.51 5.92
C PRO A 97 1.38 -6.71 6.82
N ALA A 98 1.82 -6.69 8.08
CA ALA A 98 1.50 -7.75 9.03
C ALA A 98 0.00 -7.76 9.38
N PHE A 99 -0.56 -6.60 9.71
CA PHE A 99 -1.95 -6.45 10.09
C PHE A 99 -2.89 -6.73 8.92
N GLU A 100 -2.57 -6.29 7.69
CA GLU A 100 -3.31 -6.67 6.48
C GLU A 100 -3.44 -8.19 6.35
N THR A 101 -2.34 -8.92 6.58
CA THR A 101 -2.30 -10.38 6.48
C THR A 101 -3.14 -11.03 7.59
N LEU A 102 -2.88 -10.65 8.84
CA LEU A 102 -3.56 -11.22 10.01
C LEU A 102 -5.06 -10.92 10.02
N PHE A 103 -5.44 -9.68 9.73
CA PHE A 103 -6.85 -9.28 9.67
C PHE A 103 -7.60 -9.99 8.55
N SER A 104 -6.95 -10.22 7.41
CA SER A 104 -7.54 -10.98 6.31
C SER A 104 -7.76 -12.45 6.66
N ILE A 105 -6.83 -13.06 7.40
CA ILE A 105 -7.00 -14.42 7.94
C ILE A 105 -8.14 -14.46 8.96
N TYR A 106 -8.15 -13.53 9.92
CA TYR A 106 -9.19 -13.42 10.95
C TYR A 106 -10.59 -13.26 10.32
N ARG A 107 -10.76 -12.32 9.39
CA ARG A 107 -12.02 -12.09 8.69
C ARG A 107 -12.50 -13.35 7.96
N ARG A 108 -11.61 -14.03 7.23
CA ARG A 108 -11.97 -15.24 6.48
C ARG A 108 -12.44 -16.35 7.41
N LYS A 109 -11.69 -16.60 8.48
CA LYS A 109 -11.95 -17.71 9.42
C LYS A 109 -13.20 -17.50 10.27
N TYR A 110 -13.40 -16.30 10.82
CA TYR A 110 -14.42 -16.08 11.86
C TYR A 110 -15.66 -15.33 11.40
N ILE A 111 -15.58 -14.51 10.35
CA ILE A 111 -16.72 -13.67 9.93
C ILE A 111 -17.51 -14.32 8.79
N ARG A 112 -16.85 -15.09 7.91
CA ARG A 112 -17.49 -15.52 6.64
C ARG A 112 -17.57 -17.02 6.40
N ALA A 113 -16.86 -17.90 7.11
CA ALA A 113 -16.87 -19.35 6.85
C ALA A 113 -16.73 -19.70 5.35
N HIS A 114 -15.90 -18.93 4.61
CA HIS A 114 -15.61 -19.17 3.20
C HIS A 114 -14.26 -19.89 3.04
N PRO A 115 -14.07 -20.71 2.00
CA PRO A 115 -12.80 -21.39 1.73
C PRO A 115 -11.65 -20.39 1.58
N VAL A 116 -10.47 -20.76 2.09
CA VAL A 116 -9.26 -19.92 2.08
C VAL A 116 -8.78 -19.58 0.66
N ASP A 117 -9.20 -20.40 -0.32
CA ASP A 117 -8.70 -20.41 -1.71
C ASP A 117 -9.52 -19.58 -2.71
N ALA A 118 -10.61 -18.94 -2.28
CA ALA A 118 -11.39 -18.05 -3.15
C ALA A 118 -10.71 -16.66 -3.29
N PRO A 119 -10.70 -16.03 -4.49
CA PRO A 119 -10.11 -14.70 -4.69
C PRO A 119 -10.71 -13.65 -3.74
N ASP A 120 -9.95 -13.24 -2.72
CA ASP A 120 -10.45 -12.33 -1.67
C ASP A 120 -10.32 -10.87 -2.11
N GLY A 121 -11.43 -10.30 -2.56
CA GLY A 121 -11.50 -8.89 -2.98
C GLY A 121 -11.78 -7.90 -1.85
N LEU A 122 -11.54 -8.26 -0.58
CA LEU A 122 -11.91 -7.46 0.60
C LEU A 122 -10.72 -6.98 1.43
N HIS A 123 -9.48 -7.22 1.02
CA HIS A 123 -8.33 -6.55 1.63
C HIS A 123 -8.55 -5.03 1.67
N LEU A 124 -8.04 -4.32 2.67
CA LEU A 124 -8.34 -2.89 2.83
C LEU A 124 -7.93 -2.14 1.56
N HIS A 125 -6.78 -2.51 0.97
CA HIS A 125 -6.30 -1.92 -0.27
C HIS A 125 -7.26 -2.15 -1.45
N THR A 126 -7.87 -3.34 -1.55
CA THR A 126 -8.89 -3.63 -2.57
C THR A 126 -10.20 -2.89 -2.31
N LEU A 127 -10.59 -2.73 -1.04
CA LEU A 127 -11.80 -2.00 -0.64
C LEU A 127 -11.67 -0.50 -0.92
N ILE A 128 -10.52 0.09 -0.59
CA ILE A 128 -10.21 1.48 -0.93
C ILE A 128 -10.27 1.66 -2.45
N TYR A 129 -9.59 0.79 -3.21
CA TYR A 129 -9.63 0.83 -4.68
C TYR A 129 -11.05 0.77 -5.25
N LYS A 130 -11.90 -0.13 -4.74
CA LYS A 130 -13.30 -0.26 -5.15
C LYS A 130 -14.13 0.98 -4.78
N ARG A 131 -13.73 1.73 -3.76
CA ARG A 131 -14.52 2.83 -3.19
C ARG A 131 -14.13 4.22 -3.68
N VAL A 132 -12.87 4.44 -4.06
CA VAL A 132 -12.45 5.70 -4.71
C VAL A 132 -13.18 5.91 -6.06
N GLY A 133 -13.80 4.87 -6.64
CA GLY A 133 -14.67 4.99 -7.82
C GLY A 133 -16.15 5.22 -7.46
N ARG A 134 -16.77 6.29 -7.97
CA ARG A 134 -18.24 6.46 -7.94
C ARG A 134 -18.93 5.61 -9.02
N LYS A 135 -20.18 5.22 -8.75
CA LYS A 135 -21.11 4.61 -9.70
C LYS A 135 -21.37 5.57 -10.87
N GLY A 136 -21.12 5.11 -12.10
CA GLY A 136 -21.46 5.82 -13.34
C GLY A 136 -20.37 5.69 -14.40
N SER A 137 -20.69 4.94 -15.46
CA SER A 137 -20.16 4.99 -16.84
C SER A 137 -18.66 5.11 -17.18
N ASP A 138 -17.69 5.07 -16.26
CA ASP A 138 -16.25 5.22 -16.60
C ASP A 138 -15.40 3.95 -16.40
N PHE A 139 -16.01 2.77 -16.47
CA PHE A 139 -15.26 1.52 -16.38
C PHE A 139 -14.38 1.24 -17.60
N ALA A 140 -14.57 1.91 -18.74
CA ALA A 140 -13.89 1.58 -19.99
C ALA A 140 -12.49 2.21 -20.14
N ASP A 141 -12.20 3.33 -19.47
CA ASP A 141 -10.92 4.05 -19.66
C ASP A 141 -9.76 3.44 -18.83
N PRO A 142 -8.72 2.88 -19.49
CA PRO A 142 -7.55 2.33 -18.80
C PRO A 142 -6.78 3.37 -17.97
N GLN A 143 -6.74 4.63 -18.40
CA GLN A 143 -5.99 5.69 -17.70
C GLN A 143 -6.65 6.05 -16.36
N TYR A 144 -7.98 6.10 -16.33
CA TYR A 144 -8.74 6.35 -15.11
C TYR A 144 -8.56 5.22 -14.08
N ARG A 145 -8.52 3.95 -14.54
CA ARG A 145 -8.28 2.79 -13.66
C ARG A 145 -6.90 2.83 -13.01
N THR A 146 -5.86 3.19 -13.77
CA THR A 146 -4.49 3.32 -13.28
C THR A 146 -4.37 4.45 -12.25
N ARG A 147 -4.91 5.64 -12.56
CA ARG A 147 -4.89 6.79 -11.63
C ARG A 147 -5.59 6.47 -10.31
N ARG A 148 -6.73 5.77 -10.35
CA ARG A 148 -7.46 5.34 -9.14
C ARG A 148 -6.67 4.34 -8.30
N ASN A 149 -5.96 3.42 -8.96
CA ASN A 149 -5.09 2.44 -8.29
C ASN A 149 -4.00 3.15 -7.47
N SER A 150 -3.24 4.03 -8.11
CA SER A 150 -2.11 4.72 -7.48
C SER A 150 -2.54 5.68 -6.37
N ILE A 151 -3.69 6.37 -6.52
CA ILE A 151 -4.25 7.22 -5.45
C ILE A 151 -4.66 6.40 -4.23
N SER A 152 -5.17 5.18 -4.42
CA SER A 152 -5.52 4.29 -3.32
C SER A 152 -4.28 3.89 -2.50
N ALA A 153 -3.11 3.76 -3.15
CA ALA A 153 -1.85 3.49 -2.48
C ALA A 153 -1.40 4.64 -1.57
N ILE A 154 -1.59 5.91 -2.00
CA ILE A 154 -1.20 7.10 -1.21
C ILE A 154 -1.88 7.11 0.17
N TYR A 155 -3.19 6.81 0.23
CA TYR A 155 -3.90 6.74 1.52
C TYR A 155 -3.30 5.70 2.47
N LEU A 156 -2.81 4.59 1.92
CA LEU A 156 -2.23 3.50 2.67
C LEU A 156 -0.77 3.77 3.07
N TRP A 157 -0.05 4.56 2.28
CA TRP A 157 1.24 5.11 2.71
C TRP A 157 1.06 6.02 3.92
N VAL A 158 0.09 6.93 3.89
CA VAL A 158 -0.19 7.81 5.04
C VAL A 158 -0.60 7.01 6.26
N LEU A 159 -1.41 5.95 6.08
CA LEU A 159 -1.77 5.04 7.17
C LEU A 159 -0.56 4.32 7.76
N SER A 160 0.39 3.86 6.94
CA SER A 160 1.59 3.15 7.43
C SER A 160 2.54 4.08 8.20
N LEU A 161 2.57 5.38 7.88
CA LEU A 161 3.37 6.35 8.63
C LEU A 161 2.97 6.48 10.11
N VAL A 162 1.74 6.12 10.49
CA VAL A 162 1.26 6.12 11.88
C VAL A 162 2.11 5.22 12.77
N THR A 163 2.68 4.13 12.24
CA THR A 163 3.61 3.28 13.01
C THR A 163 5.05 3.47 12.60
N ILE A 164 5.34 3.72 11.32
CA ILE A 164 6.71 3.88 10.84
C ILE A 164 7.38 5.09 11.51
N VAL A 165 6.73 6.26 11.53
CA VAL A 165 7.37 7.48 12.09
C VAL A 165 7.68 7.33 13.58
N PRO A 166 6.73 6.90 14.46
CA PRO A 166 7.06 6.66 15.85
C PRO A 166 8.13 5.57 16.05
N ALA A 167 8.11 4.50 15.26
CA ALA A 167 9.14 3.47 15.31
C ALA A 167 10.53 4.02 14.96
N THR A 168 10.63 4.87 13.93
CA THR A 168 11.90 5.45 13.47
C THR A 168 12.52 6.41 14.47
N PHE A 169 11.73 7.14 15.27
CA PHE A 169 12.27 8.16 16.19
C PHE A 169 12.28 7.74 17.66
N PHE A 170 11.42 6.80 18.06
CA PHE A 170 11.24 6.37 19.44
C PHE A 170 11.46 4.87 19.63
N TRP A 171 12.36 4.27 18.85
CA TRP A 171 12.66 2.82 18.89
C TRP A 171 13.05 2.29 20.27
N HIS A 172 13.55 3.15 21.17
CA HIS A 172 13.96 2.82 22.53
C HIS A 172 12.85 3.03 23.58
N VAL A 173 11.71 3.66 23.23
CA VAL A 173 10.63 4.01 24.16
C VAL A 173 9.40 3.12 23.92
N PRO A 174 9.25 1.97 24.62
CA PRO A 174 8.20 0.99 24.32
C PRO A 174 6.79 1.56 24.44
N TYR A 175 6.53 2.46 25.39
CA TYR A 175 5.20 3.03 25.60
C TYR A 175 4.70 3.83 24.40
N VAL A 176 5.58 4.60 23.73
CA VAL A 176 5.23 5.35 22.51
C VAL A 176 4.86 4.38 21.38
N LEU A 177 5.61 3.28 21.25
CA LEU A 177 5.38 2.26 20.23
C LEU A 177 4.06 1.50 20.47
N VAL A 178 3.74 1.18 21.73
CA VAL A 178 2.45 0.55 22.07
C VAL A 178 1.29 1.50 21.73
N VAL A 179 1.38 2.78 22.08
CA VAL A 179 0.35 3.77 21.76
C VAL A 179 0.19 3.93 20.25
N ALA A 180 1.29 3.99 19.49
CA ALA A 180 1.27 4.04 18.04
C ALA A 180 0.62 2.79 17.41
N ALA A 181 0.91 1.60 17.95
CA ALA A 181 0.28 0.35 17.53
C ALA A 181 -1.23 0.36 17.76
N LEU A 182 -1.68 0.78 18.95
CA LEU A 182 -3.11 0.89 19.27
C LEU A 182 -3.82 1.93 18.40
N ALA A 183 -3.16 3.08 18.14
CA ALA A 183 -3.68 4.11 17.25
C ALA A 183 -3.84 3.57 15.82
N PHE A 184 -2.84 2.85 15.31
CA PHE A 184 -2.91 2.21 13.99
C PHE A 184 -4.06 1.20 13.91
N VAL A 185 -4.18 0.29 14.88
CA VAL A 185 -5.26 -0.72 14.88
C VAL A 185 -6.63 -0.05 14.92
N SER A 186 -6.80 0.97 15.78
CA SER A 186 -8.06 1.72 15.91
C SER A 186 -8.42 2.43 14.60
N LEU A 187 -7.45 3.12 13.99
CA LEU A 187 -7.63 3.82 12.72
C LEU A 187 -7.93 2.87 11.57
N TYR A 188 -7.22 1.75 11.50
CA TYR A 188 -7.44 0.70 10.51
C TYR A 188 -8.87 0.13 10.61
N LEU A 189 -9.29 -0.27 11.82
CA LEU A 189 -10.62 -0.84 12.03
C LEU A 189 -11.72 0.19 11.76
N TRP A 190 -11.52 1.45 12.17
CA TRP A 190 -12.45 2.53 11.86
C TRP A 190 -12.60 2.75 10.36
N LEU A 191 -11.48 2.85 9.62
CA LEU A 191 -11.49 2.97 8.15
C LEU A 191 -12.20 1.77 7.51
N TYR A 192 -11.86 0.55 7.94
CA TYR A 192 -12.49 -0.67 7.44
C TYR A 192 -14.02 -0.65 7.65
N VAL A 193 -14.49 -0.34 8.86
CA VAL A 193 -15.93 -0.28 9.17
C VAL A 193 -16.62 0.86 8.41
N ALA A 194 -16.00 2.04 8.31
CA ALA A 194 -16.55 3.19 7.60
C ALA A 194 -16.75 2.89 6.10
N ILE A 195 -15.76 2.23 5.48
CA ILE A 195 -15.82 1.81 4.08
C ILE A 195 -16.89 0.73 3.88
N VAL A 196 -16.93 -0.29 4.74
CA VAL A 196 -17.90 -1.39 4.65
C VAL A 196 -19.34 -0.93 4.90
N ARG A 197 -19.56 0.02 5.82
CA ARG A 197 -20.89 0.57 6.16
C ARG A 197 -21.34 1.70 5.21
N PHE A 198 -20.66 1.90 4.08
CA PHE A 198 -20.98 2.92 3.07
C PHE A 198 -20.94 4.39 3.57
N LYS A 199 -20.46 4.65 4.79
CA LYS A 199 -20.25 6.00 5.35
C LYS A 199 -18.84 6.50 5.03
N THR A 200 -18.47 6.51 3.75
CA THR A 200 -17.15 7.01 3.35
C THR A 200 -17.04 8.51 3.58
N PRO A 201 -15.96 8.99 4.20
CA PRO A 201 -15.69 10.42 4.34
C PRO A 201 -15.61 11.11 2.97
N GLY A 202 -16.22 12.30 2.85
CA GLY A 202 -16.35 13.00 1.56
C GLY A 202 -15.02 13.38 0.89
N TRP A 203 -13.94 13.53 1.65
CA TRP A 203 -12.60 13.90 1.17
C TRP A 203 -11.88 12.80 0.38
N MET A 204 -12.36 11.55 0.41
CA MET A 204 -11.82 10.45 -0.40
C MET A 204 -12.37 10.42 -1.84
N ILE A 205 -13.28 11.34 -2.19
CA ILE A 205 -13.95 11.39 -3.48
C ILE A 205 -13.27 12.47 -4.33
N LEU A 206 -12.57 12.07 -5.40
CA LEU A 206 -11.92 13.00 -6.32
C LEU A 206 -12.96 13.92 -6.99
N PRO A 207 -12.83 15.25 -6.89
CA PRO A 207 -13.67 16.18 -7.65
C PRO A 207 -13.32 16.12 -9.15
N MET A 208 -14.33 16.05 -10.02
CA MET A 208 -14.14 16.15 -11.47
C MET A 208 -13.54 17.51 -11.82
N THR A 209 -12.29 17.55 -12.27
CA THR A 209 -11.86 18.57 -13.22
C THR A 209 -12.56 18.26 -14.55
N SER A 210 -13.46 19.13 -14.98
CA SER A 210 -14.24 18.97 -16.22
C SER A 210 -13.32 18.74 -17.41
N ILE A 211 -13.21 17.51 -17.88
CA ILE A 211 -12.67 17.23 -19.20
C ILE A 211 -13.74 17.77 -20.16
N ARG A 212 -13.45 18.89 -20.83
CA ARG A 212 -14.29 19.39 -21.92
C ARG A 212 -14.46 18.24 -22.92
N PRO A 213 -15.70 17.89 -23.32
CA PRO A 213 -15.88 16.88 -24.35
C PRO A 213 -15.14 17.33 -25.62
N ALA A 214 -14.37 16.41 -26.22
CA ALA A 214 -13.73 16.66 -27.50
C ALA A 214 -14.78 17.12 -28.53
N PRO A 215 -14.46 18.06 -29.43
CA PRO A 215 -15.39 18.51 -30.46
C PRO A 215 -15.88 17.29 -31.25
N ARG A 216 -17.21 17.12 -31.34
CA ARG A 216 -17.80 16.11 -32.23
C ARG A 216 -17.19 16.30 -33.62
N ALA A 217 -16.51 15.28 -34.13
CA ALA A 217 -16.11 15.23 -35.53
C ALA A 217 -17.38 15.45 -36.38
N GLN A 218 -17.39 16.53 -37.15
CA GLN A 218 -18.47 16.81 -38.09
C GLN A 218 -18.55 15.63 -39.07
N ARG A 219 -19.75 15.05 -39.22
CA ARG A 219 -19.96 14.00 -40.22
C ARG A 219 -19.61 14.56 -41.61
N PRO A 220 -18.85 13.84 -42.44
CA PRO A 220 -18.61 14.26 -43.81
C PRO A 220 -19.96 14.35 -44.56
N PRO A 221 -20.11 15.30 -45.50
CA PRO A 221 -21.33 15.45 -46.28
C PRO A 221 -21.60 14.19 -47.12
N PRO A 222 -22.88 13.86 -47.39
CA PRO A 222 -23.23 12.70 -48.21
C PRO A 222 -22.68 12.85 -49.63
N ALA A 223 -22.19 11.74 -50.19
CA ALA A 223 -21.68 11.68 -51.56
C ALA A 223 -22.80 12.00 -52.57
N PRO A 224 -22.49 12.67 -53.70
CA PRO A 224 -23.47 12.97 -54.72
C PRO A 224 -23.96 11.67 -55.38
N ASP A 225 -25.28 11.61 -55.54
CA ASP A 225 -26.02 10.51 -56.18
C ASP A 225 -25.60 10.38 -57.65
N GLN A 226 -24.97 9.25 -58.01
CA GLN A 226 -24.67 8.93 -59.41
C GLN A 226 -25.80 8.07 -59.96
N SER A 227 -26.89 8.73 -60.33
CA SER A 227 -27.86 8.20 -61.27
C SER A 227 -27.90 9.14 -62.47
N HIS A 228 -27.20 8.79 -63.56
CA HIS A 228 -27.53 9.05 -64.96
C HIS A 228 -26.45 8.45 -65.89
#